data_AF-A0A562ZIV4-F1
#
_entry.id   AF-A0A562ZIV4-F1
#
_cell.length_a   1.000
_cell.length_b   1.000
_cell.length_c   1.000
_cell.angle_alpha   90.00
_cell.angle_beta   90.00
_cell.angle_gamma   90.00
#
_symmetry.space_group_name_H-M   'P 1'
#
loop_
_entity.id
_entity.type
_entity.pdbx_description
1 polymer ?
#
loop_
_entity_poly.entity_id
_entity_poly.type
_entity_poly.pdbx_seq_one_letter_code
_entity_poly.pdbx_strand_id
1 'polypeptide(L)'
;MAHKMHRLLLAAVCLVPHLCLGQEGTRSVPPECARFLGLWSGTLSLGFYGKQRIHVTQVSDQCVATLAYSPTEAMPESSSQIPIQAGVMTFACSVPGSTCRLEVKEDALHLTVTTPSGFVNTGVFRKAPPGQ
;
A
#
# COMPACT_ATOMS: atom_id res chain seq x y z
N MET A 1 -49.87 50.06 -11.93
CA MET A 1 -49.34 48.87 -12.60
C MET A 1 -48.72 47.95 -11.56
N ALA A 2 -49.10 46.66 -11.59
CA ALA A 2 -48.51 45.46 -10.94
C ALA A 2 -48.42 45.40 -9.39
N HIS A 3 -49.29 44.63 -8.71
CA HIS A 3 -49.10 43.22 -8.20
C HIS A 3 -48.01 43.11 -7.12
N LYS A 4 -48.17 42.50 -5.93
CA LYS A 4 -48.64 41.14 -5.57
C LYS A 4 -48.59 41.03 -4.02
N MET A 5 -49.67 40.66 -3.30
CA MET A 5 -49.97 39.33 -2.73
C MET A 5 -48.77 38.64 -2.01
N HIS A 6 -48.79 38.49 -0.68
CA HIS A 6 -49.43 37.44 0.16
C HIS A 6 -48.44 36.32 0.60
N ARG A 7 -48.27 36.13 1.92
CA ARG A 7 -48.41 34.85 2.67
C ARG A 7 -47.43 34.70 3.86
N LEU A 8 -48.02 34.62 5.05
CA LEU A 8 -47.58 33.76 6.17
C LEU A 8 -47.39 32.31 5.68
N LEU A 9 -46.42 31.56 6.23
CA LEU A 9 -46.72 30.34 7.01
C LEU A 9 -45.46 29.71 7.65
N LEU A 10 -45.71 29.14 8.82
CA LEU A 10 -44.85 28.38 9.72
C LEU A 10 -44.34 27.05 9.13
N ALA A 11 -43.28 26.57 9.80
CA ALA A 11 -42.94 25.17 10.09
C ALA A 11 -42.36 24.30 8.96
N ALA A 12 -41.11 23.86 9.19
CA ALA A 12 -40.64 22.56 8.72
C ALA A 12 -40.16 21.77 9.95
N VAL A 13 -41.08 21.01 10.54
CA VAL A 13 -40.81 19.88 11.42
C VAL A 13 -40.29 18.76 10.52
N CYS A 14 -39.06 18.30 10.72
CA CYS A 14 -38.55 17.10 10.06
C CYS A 14 -39.23 15.86 10.65
N LEU A 15 -40.33 15.46 10.01
CA LEU A 15 -41.03 14.18 10.18
C LEU A 15 -40.72 13.33 8.93
N VAL A 16 -39.61 12.59 8.92
CA VAL A 16 -39.41 11.47 7.99
C VAL A 16 -38.66 10.34 8.71
N PRO A 17 -39.29 9.18 8.95
CA PRO A 17 -38.63 8.01 9.52
C PRO A 17 -38.34 7.00 8.41
N HIS A 18 -37.51 7.32 7.42
CA HIS A 18 -37.05 6.35 6.41
C HIS A 18 -35.66 6.78 5.91
N LEU A 19 -34.72 5.84 5.87
CA LEU A 19 -33.34 5.96 5.39
C LEU A 19 -32.32 6.53 6.39
N CYS A 20 -32.13 5.84 7.52
CA CYS A 20 -30.75 5.67 7.99
C CYS A 20 -30.05 4.77 6.95
N LEU A 21 -29.41 5.43 5.98
CA LEU A 21 -28.40 4.87 5.11
C LEU A 21 -27.56 3.86 5.87
N GLY A 22 -27.48 2.64 5.35
CA GLY A 22 -26.43 1.71 5.76
C GLY A 22 -25.09 2.42 5.57
N GLN A 23 -24.46 2.80 6.68
CA GLN A 23 -23.03 3.04 6.68
C GLN A 23 -22.38 1.68 6.44
N GLU A 24 -22.18 1.32 5.17
CA GLU A 24 -21.12 0.39 4.82
C GLU A 24 -19.82 1.06 5.28
N GLY A 25 -19.36 0.68 6.47
CA GLY A 25 -18.14 1.18 7.05
C GLY A 25 -16.98 0.81 6.13
N THR A 26 -16.53 1.77 5.33
CA THR A 26 -15.28 1.65 4.58
C THR A 26 -14.15 1.55 5.60
N ARG A 27 -13.73 0.32 5.91
CA ARG A 27 -12.57 0.10 6.75
C ARG A 27 -11.36 0.74 6.06
N SER A 28 -10.80 1.75 6.70
CA SER A 28 -9.58 2.40 6.24
C SER A 28 -8.38 1.48 6.43
N VAL A 29 -7.43 1.53 5.51
CA VAL A 29 -6.16 0.80 5.62
C VAL A 29 -5.40 1.29 6.87
N PRO A 30 -4.92 0.39 7.76
CA PRO A 30 -4.13 0.79 8.92
C PRO A 30 -2.85 1.55 8.50
N PRO A 31 -2.50 2.69 9.14
CA PRO A 31 -1.34 3.50 8.74
C PRO A 31 -0.01 2.74 8.71
N GLU A 32 0.16 1.79 9.63
CA GLU A 32 1.33 0.91 9.71
C GLU A 32 1.48 -0.03 8.51
N CYS A 33 0.38 -0.32 7.81
CA CYS A 33 0.36 -1.11 6.58
C CYS A 33 0.43 -0.19 5.35
N ALA A 34 -0.29 0.94 5.38
CA ALA A 34 -0.31 1.93 4.31
C ALA A 34 1.08 2.50 3.99
N ARG A 35 1.99 2.56 4.97
CA ARG A 35 3.37 3.03 4.78
C ARG A 35 4.16 2.28 3.70
N PHE A 36 3.81 1.02 3.41
CA PHE A 36 4.46 0.22 2.37
C PHE A 36 4.08 0.66 0.96
N LEU A 37 2.92 1.31 0.77
CA LEU A 37 2.40 1.69 -0.53
C LEU A 37 3.37 2.62 -1.28
N GLY A 38 3.68 2.29 -2.52
CA GLY A 38 4.49 3.10 -3.42
C GLY A 38 5.51 2.30 -4.24
N LEU A 39 6.27 3.03 -5.05
CA LEU A 39 7.43 2.54 -5.76
C LEU A 39 8.68 2.77 -4.92
N TRP A 40 9.46 1.72 -4.69
CA TRP A 40 10.69 1.76 -3.93
C TRP A 40 11.86 1.37 -4.81
N SER A 41 12.97 2.06 -4.69
CA SER A 41 14.16 1.85 -5.50
C SER A 41 15.39 1.74 -4.62
N GLY A 42 16.25 0.75 -4.87
CA GLY A 42 17.45 0.50 -4.10
C GLY A 42 18.37 -0.50 -4.76
N THR A 43 19.41 -0.89 -4.05
CA THR A 43 20.32 -1.96 -4.46
C THR A 43 20.49 -2.93 -3.30
N LEU A 44 20.69 -4.21 -3.62
CA LEU A 44 21.21 -5.14 -2.63
C LEU A 44 22.68 -4.81 -2.34
N SER A 45 23.12 -5.05 -1.12
CA SER A 45 24.47 -4.77 -0.63
C SER A 45 25.50 -5.66 -1.31
N LEU A 46 25.11 -6.87 -1.71
CA LEU A 46 25.97 -7.86 -2.35
C LEU A 46 25.37 -8.35 -3.67
N GLY A 47 26.25 -8.59 -4.64
CA GLY A 47 25.90 -9.08 -5.98
C GLY A 47 25.63 -7.96 -7.00
N PHE A 48 25.96 -8.23 -8.27
CA PHE A 48 25.73 -7.32 -9.41
C PHE A 48 24.26 -7.26 -9.84
N TYR A 49 23.34 -7.28 -8.88
CA TYR A 49 21.89 -7.21 -9.15
C TYR A 49 21.48 -5.83 -9.68
N GLY A 50 22.35 -4.82 -9.58
CA GLY A 50 22.05 -3.47 -10.03
C GLY A 50 20.90 -2.83 -9.24
N LYS A 51 20.35 -1.75 -9.81
CA LYS A 51 19.20 -1.05 -9.24
C LYS A 51 17.96 -1.94 -9.37
N GLN A 52 17.30 -2.16 -8.24
CA GLN A 52 16.08 -2.95 -8.11
C GLN A 52 14.93 -2.03 -7.72
N ARG A 53 13.73 -2.37 -8.18
CA ARG A 53 12.50 -1.66 -7.87
C ARG A 53 11.45 -2.61 -7.30
N ILE A 54 10.79 -2.15 -6.24
CA ILE A 54 9.72 -2.86 -5.52
C ILE A 54 8.47 -2.00 -5.65
N HIS A 55 7.44 -2.56 -6.26
CA HIS A 55 6.16 -1.92 -6.46
C HIS A 55 5.20 -2.48 -5.42
N VAL A 56 4.74 -1.66 -4.50
CA VAL A 56 3.59 -1.98 -3.64
C VAL A 56 2.44 -1.12 -4.14
N THR A 57 1.55 -1.72 -4.93
CA THR A 57 0.52 -0.98 -5.70
C THR A 57 -0.80 -0.84 -4.94
N GLN A 58 -1.04 -1.75 -4.01
CA GLN A 58 -2.24 -1.77 -3.19
C GLN A 58 -1.89 -2.33 -1.81
N VAL A 59 -2.58 -1.83 -0.79
CA VAL A 59 -2.62 -2.42 0.54
C VAL A 59 -4.09 -2.47 0.96
N SER A 60 -4.60 -3.64 1.33
CA SER A 60 -5.99 -3.79 1.78
C SER A 60 -6.17 -3.34 3.24
N ASP A 61 -7.43 -3.19 3.65
CA ASP A 61 -7.83 -2.96 5.05
C ASP A 61 -7.46 -4.12 5.99
N GLN A 62 -7.19 -5.30 5.42
CA GLN A 62 -6.69 -6.49 6.12
C GLN A 62 -5.15 -6.58 6.13
N CYS A 63 -4.44 -5.50 5.78
CA CYS A 63 -2.97 -5.47 5.73
C CYS A 63 -2.37 -6.51 4.77
N VAL A 64 -3.00 -6.73 3.62
CA VAL A 64 -2.43 -7.53 2.53
C VAL A 64 -1.95 -6.59 1.43
N ALA A 65 -0.66 -6.68 1.08
CA ALA A 65 -0.03 -5.87 0.05
C ALA A 65 0.00 -6.59 -1.30
N THR A 66 -0.31 -5.89 -2.38
CA THR A 66 -0.02 -6.33 -3.75
C THR A 66 1.38 -5.86 -4.12
N LEU A 67 2.30 -6.81 -4.26
CA LEU A 67 3.73 -6.56 -4.41
C LEU A 67 4.26 -7.10 -5.74
N ALA A 68 5.11 -6.34 -6.43
CA ALA A 68 5.82 -6.76 -7.63
C ALA A 68 7.29 -6.30 -7.61
N TYR A 69 8.17 -7.05 -8.28
CA TYR A 69 9.61 -6.80 -8.37
C TYR A 69 10.05 -6.56 -9.82
N SER A 70 10.83 -5.50 -10.05
CA SER A 70 11.36 -5.17 -11.37
C SER A 70 12.80 -4.66 -11.33
N PRO A 71 13.68 -5.03 -12.28
CA PRO A 71 14.92 -4.32 -12.50
C PRO A 71 14.72 -2.96 -13.22
N THR A 72 13.56 -2.73 -13.83
CA THR A 72 13.22 -1.51 -14.60
C THR A 72 12.10 -0.72 -13.92
N GLU A 73 11.75 0.46 -14.44
CA GLU A 73 10.61 1.27 -13.95
C GLU A 73 9.26 0.71 -14.36
N ALA A 74 9.24 -0.17 -15.36
CA ALA A 74 8.01 -0.78 -15.83
C ALA A 74 7.40 -1.65 -14.73
N MET A 75 6.09 -1.51 -14.57
CA MET A 75 5.30 -2.39 -13.70
C MET A 75 5.42 -3.83 -14.22
N PRO A 76 5.84 -4.79 -13.39
CA PRO A 76 5.84 -6.19 -13.78
C PRO A 76 4.43 -6.70 -14.07
N GLU A 77 4.30 -7.63 -15.02
CA GLU A 77 3.03 -8.30 -15.32
C GLU A 77 2.55 -9.19 -14.18
N SER A 78 3.47 -9.66 -13.34
CA SER A 78 3.18 -10.51 -12.19
C SER A 78 3.32 -9.74 -10.88
N SER A 79 2.38 -10.00 -9.98
CA SER A 79 2.40 -9.51 -8.60
C SER A 79 1.98 -10.62 -7.65
N SER A 80 2.29 -10.45 -6.37
CA SER A 80 1.94 -11.38 -5.31
C SER A 80 1.21 -10.65 -4.19
N GLN A 81 0.20 -11.29 -3.63
CA GLN A 81 -0.47 -10.79 -2.43
C GLN A 81 0.26 -11.30 -1.19
N ILE A 82 0.86 -10.38 -0.44
CA ILE A 82 1.70 -10.70 0.72
C ILE A 82 1.08 -10.09 1.98
N PRO A 83 0.78 -10.89 3.02
CA PRO A 83 0.31 -10.34 4.29
C PRO A 83 1.42 -9.56 4.99
N ILE A 84 1.07 -8.41 5.55
CA ILE A 84 1.91 -7.61 6.44
C ILE A 84 1.57 -8.03 7.87
N GLN A 85 2.49 -8.72 8.52
CA GLN A 85 2.34 -9.17 9.90
C GLN A 85 3.34 -8.44 10.78
N ALA A 86 2.87 -7.77 11.83
CA ALA A 86 3.71 -6.98 12.73
C ALA A 86 4.65 -5.99 11.98
N GLY A 87 4.15 -5.36 10.91
CA GLY A 87 4.91 -4.41 10.11
C GLY A 87 5.97 -5.05 9.18
N VAL A 88 5.87 -6.35 8.92
CA VAL A 88 6.82 -7.11 8.10
C VAL A 88 6.08 -7.93 7.05
N MET A 89 6.58 -7.91 5.82
CA MET A 89 6.20 -8.89 4.78
C MET A 89 7.28 -9.96 4.67
N THR A 90 6.89 -11.23 4.73
CA THR A 90 7.80 -12.37 4.53
C THR A 90 7.25 -13.27 3.43
N PHE A 91 8.09 -13.60 2.45
CA PHE A 91 7.69 -14.38 1.27
C PHE A 91 8.92 -15.05 0.62
N ALA A 92 8.69 -15.99 -0.29
CA ALA A 92 9.77 -16.62 -1.05
C ALA A 92 10.38 -15.63 -2.05
N CYS A 93 11.70 -15.54 -2.09
CA CYS A 93 12.40 -14.75 -3.11
C CYS A 93 12.35 -15.45 -4.47
N SER A 94 12.72 -14.72 -5.53
CA SER A 94 13.01 -15.31 -6.84
C SER A 94 14.22 -16.26 -6.82
N VAL A 95 15.16 -16.08 -5.89
CA VAL A 95 16.25 -17.02 -5.65
C VAL A 95 15.68 -18.27 -4.99
N PRO A 96 15.81 -19.47 -5.61
CA PRO A 96 15.22 -20.70 -5.09
C PRO A 96 15.59 -20.98 -3.63
N GLY A 97 14.58 -21.37 -2.84
CA GLY A 97 14.74 -21.70 -1.42
C GLY A 97 15.06 -20.52 -0.51
N SER A 98 15.19 -19.29 -1.04
CA SER A 98 15.53 -18.11 -0.24
C SER A 98 14.27 -17.41 0.27
N THR A 99 14.38 -16.81 1.46
CA THR A 99 13.30 -16.03 2.09
C THR A 99 13.61 -14.54 2.01
N CYS A 100 12.62 -13.77 1.58
CA CYS A 100 12.65 -12.32 1.48
C CYS A 100 11.84 -11.74 2.64
N ARG A 101 12.43 -10.78 3.35
CA ARG A 101 11.80 -10.03 4.42
C ARG A 101 11.86 -8.55 4.10
N LEU A 102 10.69 -7.91 4.08
CA LEU A 102 10.55 -6.47 3.87
C LEU A 102 10.01 -5.79 5.12
N GLU A 103 10.64 -4.68 5.49
CA GLU A 103 10.26 -3.87 6.63
C GLU A 103 10.53 -2.41 6.32
N VAL A 104 9.59 -1.50 6.64
CA VAL A 104 9.88 -0.08 6.53
C VAL A 104 10.53 0.41 7.84
N LYS A 105 11.65 1.13 7.75
CA LYS A 105 12.34 1.78 8.88
C LYS A 105 12.74 3.19 8.46
N GLU A 106 12.42 4.20 9.27
CA GLU A 106 12.88 5.59 9.05
C GLU A 106 12.73 6.04 7.57
N ASP A 107 11.54 5.80 7.01
CA ASP A 107 11.15 6.13 5.62
C ASP A 107 11.92 5.41 4.49
N ALA A 108 12.66 4.35 4.80
CA ALA A 108 13.18 3.40 3.82
C ALA A 108 12.49 2.05 3.92
N LEU A 109 12.39 1.36 2.80
CA LEU A 109 12.04 -0.05 2.74
C LEU A 109 13.33 -0.88 2.79
N HIS A 110 13.48 -1.68 3.84
CA HIS A 110 14.61 -2.58 4.03
C HIS A 110 14.24 -3.96 3.51
N LEU A 111 15.03 -4.48 2.58
CA LEU A 111 14.94 -5.86 2.11
C LEU A 111 16.06 -6.68 2.76
N THR A 112 15.71 -7.85 3.28
CA THR A 112 16.66 -8.88 3.71
C THR A 112 16.35 -10.16 2.97
N VAL A 113 17.35 -10.72 2.30
CA VAL A 113 17.31 -12.01 1.60
C VAL A 113 18.14 -12.99 2.41
N THR A 114 17.53 -14.10 2.84
CA THR A 114 18.23 -15.19 3.53
C THR A 114 18.20 -16.44 2.67
N THR A 115 19.35 -16.99 2.35
CA THR A 115 19.48 -18.23 1.55
C THR A 115 19.40 -19.47 2.44
N PRO A 116 19.18 -20.67 1.87
CA PRO A 116 19.25 -21.93 2.62
C PRO A 116 20.60 -22.19 3.30
N SER A 117 21.69 -21.61 2.78
CA SER A 117 23.02 -21.72 3.39
C SER A 117 23.23 -20.82 4.60
N GLY A 118 22.23 -20.01 4.98
CA GLY A 118 22.34 -19.03 6.06
C GLY A 118 23.02 -17.72 5.65
N PHE A 119 23.36 -17.55 4.37
CA PHE A 119 23.89 -16.29 3.87
C PHE A 119 22.79 -15.23 3.83
N VAL A 120 23.14 -14.01 4.24
CA VAL A 120 22.22 -12.87 4.32
C VAL A 120 22.70 -11.75 3.40
N ASN A 121 21.80 -11.24 2.57
CA ASN A 121 22.01 -10.07 1.73
C ASN A 121 20.93 -9.03 2.01
N THR A 122 21.32 -7.78 2.24
CA THR A 122 20.40 -6.70 2.63
C THR A 122 20.30 -5.66 1.54
N GLY A 123 19.26 -4.83 1.54
CA GLY A 123 19.17 -3.66 0.68
C GLY A 123 18.31 -2.58 1.33
N VAL A 124 18.64 -1.32 1.05
CA VAL A 124 17.87 -0.16 1.51
C VAL A 124 17.27 0.51 0.28
N PHE A 125 15.94 0.60 0.26
CA PHE A 125 15.18 1.11 -0.86
C PHE A 125 14.49 2.40 -0.44
N ARG A 126 14.68 3.45 -1.23
CA ARG A 126 14.03 4.75 -1.02
C ARG A 126 12.82 4.86 -1.92
N LYS A 127 11.80 5.56 -1.44
CA LYS A 127 10.60 5.83 -2.23
C LYS A 127 11.01 6.63 -3.48
N ALA A 128 10.62 6.14 -4.65
CA ALA A 128 10.81 6.89 -5.88
C ALA A 128 9.92 8.14 -5.84
N PRO A 129 10.36 9.27 -6.43
CA PRO A 129 9.49 10.43 -6.60
C PRO A 129 8.26 10.03 -7.41
N PRO A 130 7.06 10.56 -7.08
CA PRO A 130 5.90 10.34 -7.93
C PRO A 130 6.14 10.96 -9.32
N GLY A 131 6.06 10.15 -10.37
CA GLY A 131 5.97 10.61 -11.77
C GLY A 131 7.30 10.88 -12.51
N GLN A 132 8.23 9.93 -12.53
CA GLN A 132 9.26 9.87 -13.59
C GLN A 132 8.91 8.79 -14.59
#